data_AF-A0A935CQB9-F1
#
_entry.id   AF-A0A935CQB9-F1
#
_cell.length_a   1.000
_cell.length_b   1.000
_cell.length_c   1.000
_cell.angle_alpha   90.00
_cell.angle_beta   90.00
_cell.angle_gamma   90.00
#
_symmetry.space_group_name_H-M   'P 1'
#
loop_
_entity.id
_entity.type
_entity.pdbx_description
1 polymer ?
#
loop_
_entity_poly.entity_id
_entity_poly.type
_entity_poly.pdbx_seq_one_letter_code
_entity_poly.pdbx_strand_id
1 'polypeptide(L)'
;MWKPPTDTAIYEIVRNPAYAGAFVWAAPHAGTAANVRGRRPKRNGSPLCDVYPAYIRGRSTKRTRRSWSGMDSAPAVRSSAVGATREGPGLLQGLAVCGHCGYHRQVMYKEGYHHYPCQNMRRRYGVAACPTIHGPRVDAAVTQAFFAACARPTSTYWQRY
;
A
#
# COMPACT_ATOMS: atom_id res chain seq x y z
N MET A 1 -19.97 -9.67 8.14
CA MET A 1 -19.30 -10.30 6.98
C MET A 1 -17.82 -10.45 7.29
N TRP A 2 -17.24 -11.64 7.13
CA TRP A 2 -15.81 -11.91 7.36
C TRP A 2 -14.96 -11.49 6.14
N LYS A 3 -13.74 -10.98 6.37
CA LYS A 3 -12.78 -10.63 5.31
C LYS A 3 -11.43 -11.30 5.60
N PRO A 4 -10.68 -11.74 4.58
CA PRO A 4 -9.35 -12.30 4.79
C PRO A 4 -8.43 -11.24 5.45
N PRO A 5 -7.68 -11.62 6.49
CA PRO A 5 -6.82 -10.68 7.20
C PRO A 5 -5.65 -10.26 6.32
N THR A 6 -5.45 -8.95 6.15
CA THR A 6 -4.24 -8.39 5.54
C THR A 6 -3.14 -8.24 6.58
N ASP A 7 -1.89 -8.20 6.14
CA ASP A 7 -0.71 -7.85 6.94
C ASP A 7 -0.94 -6.58 7.76
N THR A 8 -1.51 -5.55 7.13
CA THR A 8 -1.88 -4.29 7.78
C THR A 8 -2.96 -4.47 8.83
N ALA A 9 -3.99 -5.28 8.57
CA ALA A 9 -5.06 -5.52 9.54
C ALA A 9 -4.54 -6.29 10.76
N ILE A 10 -3.72 -7.33 10.54
CA ILE A 10 -3.07 -8.09 11.61
C ILE A 10 -2.16 -7.16 12.42
N TYR A 11 -1.35 -6.34 11.74
CA TYR A 11 -0.47 -5.37 12.40
C TYR A 11 -1.26 -4.38 13.25
N GLU A 12 -2.39 -3.87 12.76
CA GLU A 12 -3.25 -2.96 13.52
C GLU A 12 -3.91 -3.62 14.73
N ILE A 13 -4.36 -4.87 14.59
CA ILE A 13 -4.94 -5.67 15.69
C ILE A 13 -3.87 -5.89 16.77
N VAL A 14 -2.70 -6.39 16.40
CA VAL A 14 -1.61 -6.69 17.35
C VAL A 14 -1.06 -5.43 18.01
N ARG A 15 -1.06 -4.30 17.29
CA ARG A 15 -0.63 -3.01 17.82
C ARG A 15 -1.66 -2.40 18.77
N ASN A 16 -2.94 -2.78 18.70
CA ASN A 16 -3.95 -2.19 19.56
C ASN A 16 -3.70 -2.56 21.04
N PRO A 17 -3.38 -1.60 21.92
CA PRO A 17 -3.06 -1.83 23.32
C PRO A 17 -4.25 -2.38 24.11
N ALA A 18 -5.49 -2.27 23.61
CA ALA A 18 -6.64 -2.87 24.25
C ALA A 18 -6.47 -4.40 24.41
N TYR A 19 -5.87 -5.07 23.43
CA TYR A 19 -5.56 -6.51 23.52
C TYR A 19 -4.47 -6.85 24.55
N ALA A 20 -3.68 -5.85 24.95
CA ALA A 20 -2.70 -5.93 26.03
C ALA A 20 -3.23 -5.36 27.36
N GLY A 21 -4.56 -5.14 27.48
CA GLY A 21 -5.20 -4.62 28.68
C GLY A 21 -5.08 -3.11 28.89
N ALA A 22 -4.58 -2.36 27.91
CA ALA A 22 -4.33 -0.93 28.03
C ALA A 22 -5.27 -0.08 27.17
N PHE A 23 -5.80 0.98 27.78
CA PHE A 23 -6.57 2.02 27.11
C PHE A 23 -5.68 3.22 26.81
N VAL A 24 -5.76 3.76 25.59
CA VAL A 24 -5.08 5.02 25.25
C VAL A 24 -6.12 5.94 24.63
N TRP A 25 -6.28 7.10 25.25
CA TRP A 25 -7.03 8.21 24.67
C TRP A 25 -6.20 8.83 23.53
N ALA A 26 -6.78 8.92 22.34
CA ALA A 26 -6.18 9.72 21.28
C ALA A 26 -6.50 11.18 21.61
N ALA A 27 -5.47 12.02 21.76
CA ALA A 27 -5.72 13.46 21.82
C ALA A 27 -6.37 13.88 20.49
N PRO A 28 -7.50 14.60 20.50
CA PRO A 28 -7.99 15.23 19.28
C PRO A 28 -6.87 16.10 18.71
N HIS A 29 -6.69 16.11 17.39
CA HIS A 29 -5.75 17.04 16.75
C HIS A 29 -6.22 18.46 17.08
N ALA A 30 -5.51 19.15 17.96
CA ALA A 30 -5.70 20.58 18.14
C ALA A 30 -5.30 21.26 16.83
N GLY A 31 -6.28 21.80 16.10
CA GLY A 31 -6.06 22.57 14.88
C GLY A 31 -6.01 21.74 13.60
N THR A 32 -7.18 21.36 13.08
CA THR A 32 -7.66 21.76 11.74
C THR A 32 -8.98 21.03 11.48
N ALA A 33 -10.05 21.81 11.32
CA ALA A 33 -11.29 21.35 10.75
C ALA A 33 -11.04 21.04 9.26
N ALA A 34 -10.48 19.88 8.98
CA ALA A 34 -10.50 19.30 7.67
C ALA A 34 -10.41 17.79 7.84
N ASN A 35 -11.47 17.11 7.42
CA ASN A 35 -11.48 15.68 7.13
C ASN A 35 -10.41 15.36 6.08
N VAL A 36 -9.13 15.37 6.45
CA VAL A 36 -8.05 14.81 5.63
C VAL A 36 -8.17 13.30 5.78
N ARG A 37 -9.05 12.73 4.94
CA ARG A 37 -9.22 11.28 4.75
C ARG A 37 -7.83 10.64 4.68
N GLY A 38 -7.44 9.96 5.75
CA GLY A 38 -6.22 9.15 5.79
C GLY A 38 -5.21 9.48 6.90
N ARG A 39 -5.33 10.57 7.66
CA ARG A 39 -4.41 10.84 8.77
C ARG A 39 -5.05 10.40 10.10
N ARG A 40 -4.65 9.23 10.62
CA ARG A 40 -5.14 8.73 11.91
C ARG A 40 -4.76 9.72 13.03
N PRO A 41 -5.64 9.97 14.02
CA PRO A 41 -5.31 10.79 15.17
C PRO A 41 -4.08 10.22 15.86
N LYS A 42 -3.10 11.08 16.14
CA LYS A 42 -1.86 10.67 16.78
C LYS A 42 -2.18 10.34 18.24
N ARG A 43 -1.93 9.09 18.66
CA ARG A 43 -2.22 8.64 20.02
C ARG A 43 -1.10 9.11 20.95
N ASN A 44 -1.16 10.38 21.31
CA ASN A 44 -0.13 11.06 22.10
C ASN A 44 -0.29 10.88 23.62
N GLY A 45 -1.33 10.18 24.09
CA GLY A 45 -1.56 9.93 25.51
C GLY A 45 -0.72 8.77 26.05
N SER A 46 -0.29 8.87 27.32
CA SER A 46 0.25 7.72 28.04
C SER A 46 -0.86 6.65 28.18
N PRO A 47 -0.60 5.35 27.90
CA PRO A 47 -1.59 4.29 28.12
C PRO A 47 -1.95 4.18 29.60
N LEU A 48 -3.25 4.16 29.89
CA LEU A 48 -3.82 3.64 31.13
C LEU A 48 -3.83 2.12 31.03
N CYS A 49 -3.19 1.44 31.96
CA CYS A 49 -3.08 -0.03 31.93
C CYS A 49 -4.12 -0.69 32.84
N ASP A 50 -4.31 -1.99 32.63
CA ASP A 50 -5.20 -2.86 33.42
C ASP A 50 -6.69 -2.45 33.38
N VAL A 51 -7.13 -1.91 32.23
CA VAL A 51 -8.52 -1.49 31.98
C VAL A 51 -9.36 -2.62 31.39
N TYR A 52 -8.75 -3.45 30.55
CA TYR A 52 -9.42 -4.56 29.87
C TYR A 52 -8.74 -5.89 30.20
N PRO A 53 -9.46 -7.03 30.15
CA PRO A 53 -8.84 -8.34 30.16
C PRO A 53 -7.78 -8.45 29.07
N ALA A 54 -6.54 -8.76 29.44
CA ALA A 54 -5.44 -8.87 28.49
C ALA A 54 -5.49 -10.23 27.76
N TYR A 55 -5.74 -10.19 26.46
CA TYR A 55 -5.73 -11.38 25.59
C TYR A 55 -4.30 -11.79 25.20
N ILE A 56 -3.36 -10.84 25.19
CA ILE A 56 -1.93 -11.11 24.93
C ILE A 56 -1.19 -11.16 26.28
N ARG A 57 -1.08 -12.37 26.84
CA ARG A 57 -0.45 -12.63 28.15
C ARG A 57 1.06 -12.35 28.10
N GLY A 58 1.61 -11.61 29.06
CA GLY A 58 3.08 -11.48 29.26
C GLY A 58 3.74 -10.14 28.89
N ARG A 59 2.97 -9.10 28.51
CA ARG A 59 3.49 -7.73 28.48
C ARG A 59 3.17 -7.03 29.80
N SER A 60 4.19 -6.78 30.62
CA SER A 60 4.06 -5.82 31.72
C SER A 60 3.67 -4.45 31.17
N THR A 61 2.94 -3.65 31.95
CA THR A 61 2.60 -2.24 31.67
C THR A 61 3.76 -1.45 31.06
N LYS A 62 4.99 -1.69 31.55
CA LYS A 62 6.23 -1.07 31.05
C LYS A 62 6.62 -1.54 29.64
N ARG A 63 6.49 -2.83 29.31
CA ARG A 63 6.73 -3.36 27.95
C ARG A 63 5.71 -2.84 26.96
N THR A 64 4.43 -2.76 27.36
CA THR A 64 3.37 -2.18 26.51
C THR A 64 3.68 -0.72 26.19
N ARG A 65 4.03 0.11 27.19
CA ARG A 65 4.48 1.50 27.00
C ARG A 65 5.68 1.62 26.05
N ARG A 66 6.76 0.87 26.27
CA ARG A 66 7.96 0.92 25.41
C ARG A 66 7.67 0.49 23.98
N SER A 67 6.90 -0.58 23.81
CA SER A 67 6.51 -1.07 22.49
C SER A 67 5.65 -0.06 21.74
N TRP A 68 4.79 0.68 22.45
CA TRP A 68 3.95 1.72 21.86
C TRP A 68 4.78 2.91 21.35
N SER A 69 5.70 3.43 22.19
CA SER A 69 6.59 4.53 21.80
C SER A 69 7.46 4.20 20.58
N GLY A 70 7.86 2.95 20.39
CA GLY A 70 8.64 2.52 19.22
C GLY A 70 7.81 2.28 17.95
N MET A 71 6.50 2.04 18.07
CA MET A 71 5.65 1.74 16.91
C MET A 71 5.14 2.99 16.20
N ASP A 72 5.05 4.15 16.87
CA ASP A 72 4.61 5.43 16.26
C ASP A 72 5.49 5.90 15.09
N SER A 73 6.69 5.34 14.97
CA SER A 73 7.64 5.60 13.88
C SER A 73 7.40 4.73 12.63
N ALA A 74 6.53 3.72 12.68
CA ALA A 74 6.36 2.80 11.56
C ALA A 74 5.61 3.48 10.39
N PRO A 75 6.22 3.59 9.20
CA PRO A 75 5.58 4.24 8.07
C PRO A 75 4.32 3.47 7.66
N ALA A 76 3.20 4.18 7.51
CA ALA A 76 1.99 3.64 6.91
C ALA A 76 2.36 2.98 5.57
N VAL A 77 1.93 1.73 5.38
CA VAL A 77 2.18 0.96 4.16
C VAL A 77 1.52 1.73 2.99
N ARG A 78 2.32 2.55 2.30
CA ARG A 78 1.91 3.33 1.13
C ARG A 78 1.62 2.35 -0.01
N SER A 79 0.39 1.90 -0.10
CA SER A 79 0.03 0.77 -0.95
C SER A 79 -0.77 1.16 -2.19
N SER A 80 -0.81 2.44 -2.56
CA SER A 80 -1.62 2.92 -3.69
C SER A 80 -1.10 4.17 -4.42
N ALA A 81 0.03 4.75 -3.98
CA ALA A 81 0.61 5.86 -4.74
C ALA A 81 1.32 5.28 -5.96
N VAL A 82 1.00 5.81 -7.15
CA VAL A 82 1.83 5.65 -8.35
C VAL A 82 3.25 6.06 -7.92
N GLY A 83 4.17 5.11 -7.88
CA GLY A 83 5.56 5.42 -7.56
C GLY A 83 6.09 6.41 -8.59
N ALA A 84 6.84 7.42 -8.15
CA ALA A 84 7.44 8.40 -9.06
C ALA A 84 8.14 7.69 -10.23
N THR A 85 8.03 8.26 -11.44
CA THR A 85 8.81 7.84 -12.60
C THR A 85 10.28 7.87 -12.20
N ARG A 86 10.90 6.69 -12.18
CA ARG A 86 12.34 6.57 -11.97
C ARG A 86 12.96 6.44 -13.35
N GLU A 87 14.15 6.98 -13.54
CA GLU A 87 14.89 6.79 -14.79
C GLU A 87 15.11 5.28 -15.02
N GLY A 88 14.72 4.79 -16.20
CA GLY A 88 14.89 3.39 -16.59
C GLY A 88 14.03 2.99 -17.79
N PRO A 89 14.35 1.86 -18.44
CA PRO A 89 13.70 1.42 -19.69
C PRO A 89 12.25 0.90 -19.52
N GLY A 90 11.70 0.89 -18.31
CA GLY A 90 10.37 0.36 -18.05
C GLY A 90 9.24 1.29 -18.48
N LEU A 91 8.71 1.11 -19.70
CA LEU A 91 7.64 1.95 -20.25
C LEU A 91 6.39 1.98 -19.38
N LEU A 92 6.04 0.86 -18.75
CA LEU A 92 4.81 0.69 -17.97
C LEU A 92 5.01 0.88 -16.46
N GLN A 93 6.12 1.51 -16.04
CA GLN A 93 6.36 1.84 -14.64
C GLN A 93 5.20 2.67 -14.09
N GLY A 94 4.54 2.16 -13.04
CA GLY A 94 3.39 2.84 -12.42
C GLY A 94 2.07 2.71 -13.18
N LEU A 95 2.07 2.26 -14.43
CA LEU A 95 0.88 2.10 -15.27
C LEU A 95 0.37 0.65 -15.32
N ALA A 96 1.26 -0.34 -15.29
CA ALA A 96 0.86 -1.74 -15.42
C ALA A 96 0.01 -2.19 -14.22
N VAL A 97 -1.16 -2.78 -14.49
CA VAL A 97 -2.06 -3.37 -13.48
C VAL A 97 -2.14 -4.88 -13.67
N CYS A 98 -2.21 -5.64 -12.57
CA CYS A 98 -2.37 -7.08 -12.63
C CYS A 98 -3.84 -7.46 -12.90
N GLY A 99 -4.11 -8.18 -14.01
CA GLY A 99 -5.46 -8.68 -14.31
C GLY A 99 -5.98 -9.75 -13.34
N HIS A 100 -5.13 -10.35 -12.50
CA HIS A 100 -5.56 -11.34 -11.50
C HIS A 100 -5.96 -10.71 -10.16
N CYS A 101 -5.20 -9.71 -9.68
CA CYS A 101 -5.42 -9.12 -8.36
C CYS A 101 -5.84 -7.64 -8.37
N GLY A 102 -5.82 -6.98 -9.53
CA GLY A 102 -6.22 -5.57 -9.68
C GLY A 102 -5.22 -4.54 -9.15
N TYR A 103 -4.07 -4.97 -8.63
CA TYR A 103 -3.06 -4.05 -8.09
C TYR A 103 -2.02 -3.65 -9.13
N HIS A 104 -1.45 -2.45 -8.96
CA HIS A 104 -0.33 -1.98 -9.77
C HIS A 104 0.88 -2.88 -9.61
N ARG A 105 1.54 -3.15 -10.75
CA ARG A 105 2.79 -3.89 -10.82
C ARG A 105 3.95 -2.96 -10.51
N GLN A 106 4.96 -3.50 -9.87
CA GLN A 106 6.23 -2.82 -9.66
C GLN A 106 7.14 -3.06 -10.88
N VAL A 107 8.22 -2.31 -10.99
CA VAL A 107 9.29 -2.58 -11.98
C VAL A 107 10.50 -3.12 -11.23
N MET A 108 11.09 -4.19 -11.75
CA MET A 108 12.35 -4.74 -11.29
C MET A 108 13.32 -4.78 -12.47
N TYR A 109 14.46 -4.13 -12.31
CA TYR A 109 15.56 -4.15 -13.28
C TYR A 109 16.52 -5.31 -12.96
N LYS A 110 16.96 -6.01 -14.00
CA LYS A 110 18.05 -6.97 -14.00
C LYS A 110 19.05 -6.56 -15.10
N GLU A 111 20.24 -7.13 -15.07
CA GLU A 111 21.28 -6.85 -16.08
C GLU A 111 20.75 -7.06 -17.50
N GLY A 112 20.52 -5.96 -18.22
CA GLY A 112 20.06 -5.95 -19.61
C GLY A 112 18.54 -6.00 -19.84
N TYR A 113 17.69 -6.15 -18.82
CA TYR A 113 16.23 -6.22 -19.01
C TYR A 113 15.43 -5.94 -17.74
N HIS A 114 14.14 -5.64 -17.88
CA HIS A 114 13.22 -5.40 -16.77
C HIS A 114 12.03 -6.34 -16.75
N HIS A 115 11.41 -6.44 -15.58
CA HIS A 115 10.20 -7.20 -15.34
C HIS A 115 9.15 -6.37 -14.63
N TYR A 116 7.89 -6.77 -14.79
CA TYR A 116 6.75 -6.24 -14.04
C TYR A 116 6.21 -7.28 -13.04
N PRO A 117 6.88 -7.51 -11.90
CA PRO A 117 6.40 -8.43 -10.88
C PRO A 117 5.15 -7.91 -10.17
N CYS A 118 4.28 -8.84 -9.78
CA CYS A 118 3.14 -8.56 -8.92
C CYS A 118 3.34 -9.21 -7.55
N GLN A 119 3.89 -8.44 -6.61
CA GLN A 119 4.16 -8.91 -5.24
C GLN A 119 3.04 -8.62 -4.25
N ASN A 120 1.94 -7.99 -4.67
CA ASN A 120 0.96 -7.46 -3.75
C ASN A 120 0.23 -8.55 -2.95
N MET A 121 -0.15 -9.67 -3.59
CA MET A 121 -0.78 -10.79 -2.88
C MET A 121 0.15 -11.43 -1.84
N ARG A 122 1.43 -11.60 -2.19
CA ARG A 122 2.46 -12.09 -1.25
C ARG A 122 2.69 -11.13 -0.09
N ARG A 123 2.75 -9.83 -0.35
CA ARG A 123 2.98 -8.81 0.68
C ARG A 123 1.79 -8.64 1.62
N ARG A 124 0.56 -8.63 1.09
CA ARG A 124 -0.64 -8.36 1.88
C ARG A 124 -1.24 -9.58 2.57
N TYR A 125 -1.19 -10.74 1.93
CA TYR A 125 -1.91 -11.93 2.39
C TYR A 125 -0.98 -13.12 2.66
N GLY A 126 0.32 -13.00 2.41
CA GLY A 126 1.28 -14.09 2.62
C GLY A 126 1.12 -15.28 1.65
N VAL A 127 0.31 -15.13 0.60
CA VAL A 127 0.06 -16.18 -0.40
C VAL A 127 1.01 -16.09 -1.60
N ALA A 128 0.90 -17.03 -2.55
CA ALA A 128 1.68 -17.01 -3.78
C ALA A 128 1.55 -15.67 -4.53
N ALA A 129 2.66 -15.22 -5.11
CA ALA A 129 2.68 -14.02 -5.93
C ALA A 129 1.95 -14.26 -7.27
N CYS A 130 1.35 -13.20 -7.83
CA CYS A 130 0.78 -13.31 -9.18
C CYS A 130 1.91 -13.40 -10.23
N PRO A 131 1.63 -13.90 -11.44
CA PRO A 131 2.65 -14.07 -12.48
C PRO A 131 3.40 -12.77 -12.79
N THR A 132 4.72 -12.89 -12.94
CA THR A 132 5.60 -11.80 -13.37
C THR A 132 5.60 -11.72 -14.89
N ILE A 133 5.63 -10.50 -15.41
CA ILE A 133 5.62 -10.24 -16.86
C ILE A 133 7.01 -9.80 -17.30
N HIS A 134 7.48 -10.33 -18.43
CA HIS A 134 8.72 -9.89 -19.08
C HIS A 134 8.53 -8.51 -19.72
N GLY A 135 9.31 -7.52 -19.28
CA GLY A 135 9.12 -6.12 -19.63
C GLY A 135 9.27 -5.84 -21.13
N PRO A 136 10.41 -6.13 -21.76
CA PRO A 136 10.65 -5.82 -23.17
C PRO A 136 9.58 -6.36 -24.14
N ARG A 137 9.02 -7.55 -23.84
CA ARG A 137 8.00 -8.16 -24.70
C ARG A 137 6.67 -7.43 -24.63
N VAL A 138 6.26 -7.02 -23.43
CA VAL A 138 4.99 -6.30 -23.25
C VAL A 138 5.13 -4.84 -23.66
N ASP A 139 6.27 -4.21 -23.40
CA ASP A 139 6.53 -2.84 -23.82
C ASP A 139 6.55 -2.71 -25.34
N ALA A 140 7.13 -3.67 -26.06
CA ALA A 140 7.08 -3.71 -27.53
C ALA A 140 5.63 -3.81 -28.04
N ALA A 141 4.82 -4.71 -27.45
CA ALA A 141 3.43 -4.88 -27.82
C ALA A 141 2.59 -3.62 -27.55
N VAL A 142 2.80 -2.96 -26.40
CA VAL A 142 2.10 -1.71 -26.06
C VAL A 142 2.53 -0.58 -26.99
N THR A 143 3.83 -0.46 -27.27
CA THR A 143 4.36 0.54 -28.20
C THR A 143 3.75 0.38 -29.59
N GLN A 144 3.68 -0.84 -30.11
CA GLN A 144 3.02 -1.15 -31.39
C GLN A 144 1.54 -0.79 -31.37
N ALA A 145 0.81 -1.18 -30.33
CA ALA A 145 -0.61 -0.86 -30.19
C ALA A 145 -0.87 0.65 -30.10
N PHE A 146 0.00 1.38 -29.40
CA PHE A 146 -0.06 2.84 -29.30
C PHE A 146 0.11 3.50 -30.67
N PHE A 147 1.15 3.14 -31.42
CA PHE A 147 1.35 3.70 -32.76
C PHE A 147 0.24 3.32 -33.73
N ALA A 148 -0.29 2.10 -33.66
CA ALA A 148 -1.44 1.69 -34.46
C ALA A 148 -2.70 2.52 -34.14
N ALA A 149 -2.91 2.88 -32.86
CA ALA A 149 -4.00 3.74 -32.45
C ALA A 149 -3.82 5.19 -32.92
N CYS A 150 -2.59 5.71 -32.89
CA CYS A 150 -2.27 7.05 -33.39
C CYS A 150 -2.31 7.14 -34.93
N ALA A 151 -2.02 6.05 -35.64
CA ALA A 151 -2.02 6.00 -37.10
C ALA A 151 -3.43 5.85 -37.69
N ARG A 152 -4.43 5.42 -36.90
CA ARG A 152 -5.83 5.54 -37.31
C ARG A 152 -6.15 7.02 -37.46
N PRO A 153 -6.67 7.48 -38.61
CA PRO A 153 -7.04 8.88 -38.76
C PRO A 153 -8.07 9.21 -37.67
N THR A 154 -7.64 10.04 -36.73
CA THR A 154 -8.51 10.66 -35.74
C THR A 154 -9.58 11.39 -36.54
N SER A 155 -10.82 10.94 -36.38
CA SER A 155 -12.02 11.41 -37.07
C SER A 155 -11.97 12.86 -37.57
N THR A 156 -12.43 13.06 -38.81
CA THR A 156 -12.54 14.31 -39.60
C THR A 156 -13.44 15.41 -39.00
N TYR A 157 -13.36 15.67 -37.69
CA TYR A 157 -14.19 16.68 -37.01
C TYR A 157 -13.75 18.14 -37.23
N TRP A 158 -12.60 18.37 -37.89
CA TRP A 158 -12.08 19.73 -38.15
C TRP A 158 -12.39 20.30 -39.54
N GLN A 159 -13.20 19.65 -40.37
CA GLN A 159 -13.54 20.13 -41.73
C GLN A 159 -14.84 20.97 -41.79
N ARG A 160 -15.32 21.55 -40.69
CA ARG A 160 -16.62 22.27 -40.64
C ARG A 160 -16.59 23.73 -40.16
N TYR A 161 -15.43 24.37 -40.13
CA TYR A 161 -15.32 25.83 -39.93
C TYR A 161 -14.44 26.45 -41.00
#